data_AF-A0A831QM19-F1
#
_entry.id   AF-A0A831QM19-F1
#
_cell.length_a   1.000
_cell.length_b   1.000
_cell.length_c   1.000
_cell.angle_alpha   90.00
_cell.angle_beta   90.00
_cell.angle_gamma   90.00
#
_symmetry.space_group_name_H-M   'P 1'
#
loop_
_entity.id
_entity.type
_entity.pdbx_description
1 polymer ?
#
loop_
_entity_poly.entity_id
_entity_poly.type
_entity_poly.pdbx_seq_one_letter_code
_entity_poly.pdbx_strand_id
1 'polypeptide(L)'
;METTLTKHERNLGAAIHASTFSKFFVPFGNFIIPLVLWTANKNDSEFIYHNGKQALNFQISMFLYSIVLGIISVPIFIGFFPDIFDLDFFGFGHMNSYNNLDFNFDSDSLNFGSWLLPFGIAGMMQGGLFIVNIVYTILATLRTNEGQLFQYPISIKFIK
;
A
#
# COMPACT_ATOMS: atom_id res chain seq x y z
N MET A 1 -8.17 1.25 39.00
CA MET A 1 -6.86 0.60 39.13
C MET A 1 -6.17 0.83 37.79
N GLU A 2 -5.08 1.61 37.73
CA GLU A 2 -4.22 1.54 36.56
C GLU A 2 -3.56 0.16 36.59
N THR A 3 -4.02 -0.74 35.72
CA THR A 3 -3.32 -1.99 35.48
C THR A 3 -2.00 -1.62 34.82
N THR A 4 -0.90 -1.73 35.56
CA THR A 4 0.44 -1.51 35.01
C THR A 4 0.67 -2.53 33.89
N LEU A 5 0.69 -2.04 32.65
CA LEU A 5 0.91 -2.87 31.46
C LEU A 5 2.19 -3.68 31.58
N THR A 6 2.09 -4.99 31.39
CA THR A 6 3.26 -5.85 31.44
C THR A 6 4.15 -5.61 30.23
N LYS A 7 5.47 -5.84 30.39
CA LYS A 7 6.42 -5.80 29.28
C LYS A 7 6.02 -6.77 28.15
N HIS A 8 5.42 -7.90 28.50
CA HIS A 8 4.94 -8.89 27.53
C HIS A 8 3.82 -8.31 26.66
N GLU A 9 2.80 -7.69 27.25
CA GLU A 9 1.69 -7.08 26.50
C GLU A 9 2.15 -5.95 25.58
N ARG A 10 3.07 -5.10 26.06
CA ARG A 10 3.65 -4.02 25.26
C ARG A 10 4.40 -4.56 24.04
N ASN A 11 5.24 -5.57 24.26
CA ASN A 11 6.00 -6.20 23.18
C ASN A 11 5.10 -6.95 22.21
N LEU A 12 4.10 -7.67 22.70
CA LEU A 12 3.15 -8.39 21.85
C LEU A 12 2.29 -7.42 21.03
N GLY A 13 1.78 -6.34 21.64
CA GLY A 13 1.03 -5.30 20.92
C GLY A 13 1.88 -4.65 19.82
N ALA A 14 3.14 -4.34 20.11
CA ALA A 14 4.07 -3.83 19.10
C ALA A 14 4.33 -4.87 18.00
N ALA A 15 4.51 -6.15 18.36
CA ALA A 15 4.71 -7.24 17.42
C ALA A 15 3.49 -7.45 16.51
N ILE A 16 2.27 -7.27 17.00
CA ILE A 16 1.05 -7.31 16.18
C ILE A 16 1.12 -6.25 15.07
N HIS A 17 1.43 -4.99 15.39
CA HIS A 17 1.58 -3.95 14.36
C HIS A 17 2.73 -4.25 13.41
N ALA A 18 3.90 -4.63 13.92
CA ALA A 18 5.07 -4.97 13.12
C ALA A 18 4.83 -6.18 12.19
N SER A 19 4.03 -7.15 12.64
CA SER A 19 3.72 -8.36 11.87
C SER A 19 2.95 -8.06 10.57
N THR A 20 2.36 -6.88 10.45
CA THR A 20 1.73 -6.44 9.21
C THR A 20 2.74 -6.29 8.04
N PHE A 21 4.04 -6.17 8.32
CA PHE A 21 5.07 -6.18 7.28
C PHE A 21 5.32 -7.56 6.65
N SER A 22 4.72 -8.63 7.18
CA SER A 22 4.87 -9.97 6.61
C SER A 22 4.34 -10.13 5.19
N LYS A 23 3.56 -9.17 4.66
CA LYS A 23 3.18 -9.11 3.22
C LYS A 23 4.38 -9.16 2.27
N PHE A 24 5.57 -8.75 2.71
CA PHE A 24 6.78 -8.77 1.87
C PHE A 24 7.33 -10.19 1.66
N PHE A 25 6.91 -11.16 2.48
CA PHE A 25 7.40 -12.54 2.44
C PHE A 25 6.28 -13.52 2.08
N VAL A 26 5.06 -13.27 2.56
CA VAL A 26 3.92 -14.16 2.41
C VAL A 26 2.73 -13.38 1.85
N PRO A 27 2.09 -13.84 0.76
CA PRO A 27 0.85 -13.26 0.27
C PRO A 27 -0.20 -13.17 1.38
N PHE A 28 -0.85 -12.01 1.52
CA PHE A 28 -1.82 -11.73 2.59
C PHE A 28 -1.28 -11.86 4.03
N GLY A 29 0.03 -12.01 4.23
CA GLY A 29 0.65 -12.13 5.55
C GLY A 29 0.30 -10.96 6.48
N ASN A 30 0.17 -9.76 5.92
CA ASN A 30 -0.21 -8.55 6.66
C ASN A 30 -1.58 -8.60 7.35
N PHE A 31 -2.41 -9.57 7.00
CA PHE A 31 -3.67 -9.86 7.67
C PHE A 31 -3.55 -11.09 8.55
N ILE A 32 -3.00 -12.17 7.99
CA ILE A 32 -3.00 -13.49 8.61
C ILE A 32 -2.17 -13.49 9.90
N ILE A 33 -0.94 -13.01 9.86
CA ILE A 33 -0.05 -13.03 11.03
C ILE A 33 -0.59 -12.16 12.18
N PRO A 34 -0.94 -10.88 11.99
CA PRO A 34 -1.52 -10.08 13.06
C PRO A 34 -2.85 -10.64 13.56
N LEU A 35 -3.67 -11.24 12.70
CA LEU A 35 -4.93 -11.89 13.10
C LEU A 35 -4.70 -13.09 14.02
N VAL A 36 -3.71 -13.93 13.70
CA VAL A 36 -3.34 -15.08 14.54
C VAL A 36 -2.80 -14.60 15.88
N LEU A 37 -1.84 -13.65 15.89
CA LEU A 37 -1.26 -13.11 17.11
C LEU A 37 -2.31 -12.43 18.01
N TRP A 38 -3.21 -11.64 17.42
CA TRP A 38 -4.30 -10.99 18.12
C TRP A 38 -5.29 -12.02 18.66
N THR A 39 -5.79 -12.94 17.83
CA THR A 39 -6.83 -13.90 18.23
C THR A 39 -6.37 -14.84 19.34
N ALA A 40 -5.09 -15.21 19.35
CA ALA A 40 -4.51 -16.06 20.39
C ALA A 40 -4.42 -15.38 21.76
N ASN A 41 -4.39 -14.04 21.83
CA ASN A 41 -4.12 -13.31 23.07
C ASN A 41 -5.17 -12.23 23.42
N LYS A 42 -6.18 -12.03 22.56
CA LYS A 42 -7.18 -10.95 22.70
C LYS A 42 -8.06 -11.05 23.95
N ASN A 43 -8.25 -12.24 24.50
CA ASN A 43 -9.12 -12.46 25.65
C ASN A 43 -8.41 -12.15 26.98
N ASP A 44 -7.08 -12.08 26.96
CA ASP A 44 -6.26 -11.97 28.17
C ASP A 44 -5.90 -10.52 28.50
N SER A 45 -6.01 -9.61 27.53
CA SER A 45 -5.58 -8.22 27.68
C SER A 45 -6.41 -7.26 26.82
N GLU A 46 -7.02 -6.26 27.46
CA GLU A 46 -7.75 -5.18 26.77
C GLU A 46 -6.82 -4.36 25.86
N PHE A 47 -5.55 -4.21 26.24
CA PHE A 47 -4.54 -3.53 25.46
C PHE A 47 -4.23 -4.27 24.15
N ILE A 48 -4.08 -5.60 24.21
CA ILE A 48 -3.90 -6.45 23.03
C ILE A 48 -5.16 -6.45 22.18
N TYR A 49 -6.33 -6.54 22.81
CA TYR A 49 -7.62 -6.46 22.13
C TYR A 49 -7.73 -5.17 21.31
N HIS A 50 -7.39 -4.02 21.90
CA HIS A 50 -7.40 -2.72 21.22
C HIS A 50 -6.41 -2.67 20.06
N ASN A 51 -5.13 -2.97 20.31
CA ASN A 51 -4.07 -2.83 19.32
C ASN A 51 -4.25 -3.78 18.13
N GLY A 52 -4.68 -5.02 18.36
CA GLY A 52 -4.96 -5.95 17.26
C GLY A 52 -6.14 -5.56 16.39
N LYS A 53 -7.23 -5.04 16.98
CA LYS A 53 -8.32 -4.45 16.19
C LYS A 53 -7.84 -3.27 15.34
N GLN A 54 -7.02 -2.39 15.91
CA GLN A 54 -6.48 -1.23 15.20
C GLN A 54 -5.56 -1.64 14.05
N ALA A 55 -4.65 -2.58 14.27
CA ALA A 55 -3.77 -3.11 13.23
C ALA A 55 -4.55 -3.70 12.05
N LEU A 56 -5.53 -4.55 12.35
CA LEU A 56 -6.34 -5.22 11.32
C LEU A 56 -7.24 -4.24 10.58
N ASN A 57 -7.95 -3.37 11.29
CA ASN A 57 -8.79 -2.34 10.67
C ASN A 57 -7.97 -1.46 9.73
N PHE A 58 -6.75 -1.07 10.13
CA PHE A 58 -5.87 -0.28 9.29
C PHE A 58 -5.43 -1.03 8.03
N GLN A 59 -4.95 -2.27 8.17
CA GLN A 59 -4.53 -3.06 7.01
C GLN A 59 -5.68 -3.29 6.03
N ILE A 60 -6.90 -3.55 6.53
CA ILE A 60 -8.08 -3.73 5.68
C ILE A 60 -8.43 -2.41 4.97
N SER A 61 -8.32 -1.28 5.67
CA SER A 61 -8.56 0.05 5.09
C SER A 61 -7.56 0.34 3.97
N MET A 62 -6.27 0.12 4.20
CA MET A 62 -5.22 0.37 3.20
C MET A 62 -5.40 -0.52 1.97
N PHE A 63 -5.82 -1.76 2.16
CA PHE A 63 -6.10 -2.67 1.05
C PHE A 63 -7.35 -2.25 0.27
N LEU A 64 -8.41 -1.83 0.95
CA LEU A 64 -9.59 -1.28 0.29
C LEU A 64 -9.24 -0.03 -0.52
N TYR A 65 -8.48 0.91 0.04
CA TYR A 65 -8.03 2.11 -0.68
C TYR A 65 -7.19 1.74 -1.92
N SER A 66 -6.31 0.74 -1.79
CA SER A 66 -5.53 0.23 -2.92
C SER A 66 -6.41 -0.37 -4.02
N ILE A 67 -7.45 -1.12 -3.67
CA ILE A 67 -8.39 -1.69 -4.65
C ILE A 67 -9.15 -0.58 -5.35
N VAL A 68 -9.67 0.40 -4.61
CA VAL A 68 -10.45 1.51 -5.18
C VAL A 68 -9.59 2.31 -6.16
N LEU A 69 -8.35 2.66 -5.78
CA LEU A 69 -7.42 3.34 -6.68
C LEU A 69 -7.06 2.48 -7.90
N GLY A 70 -6.88 1.18 -7.70
CA GLY A 70 -6.64 0.23 -8.80
C GLY A 70 -7.79 0.22 -9.80
N ILE A 71 -9.04 0.09 -9.33
CA ILE A 71 -10.24 0.09 -10.19
C ILE A 71 -10.39 1.40 -10.95
N ILE A 72 -10.18 2.55 -10.27
CA ILE A 72 -10.21 3.87 -10.91
C ILE A 72 -9.15 3.98 -12.01
N SER A 73 -8.02 3.28 -11.85
CA SER A 73 -6.96 3.26 -12.85
C SER A 73 -7.29 2.38 -14.07
N VAL A 74 -8.15 1.35 -13.95
CA VAL A 74 -8.43 0.39 -15.04
C VAL A 74 -8.94 1.04 -16.34
N PRO A 75 -9.94 1.95 -16.36
CA PRO A 75 -10.41 2.58 -17.60
C PRO A 75 -9.30 3.35 -18.32
N ILE A 76 -8.41 3.97 -17.54
CA ILE A 76 -7.24 4.68 -18.05
C ILE A 76 -6.28 3.68 -18.70
N PHE A 77 -6.09 2.50 -18.11
CA PHE A 77 -5.23 1.48 -18.70
C PHE A 77 -5.83 0.87 -19.98
N ILE A 78 -7.15 0.65 -20.04
CA ILE A 78 -7.83 0.07 -21.21
C ILE A 78 -7.81 1.04 -22.41
N GLY A 79 -8.05 2.32 -22.18
CA GLY A 79 -8.03 3.33 -23.25
C GLY A 79 -6.68 3.45 -23.94
N PHE A 80 -5.62 3.11 -23.21
CA PHE A 80 -4.25 3.14 -23.71
C PHE A 80 -3.82 1.77 -24.23
N PHE A 81 -4.30 0.65 -23.67
CA PHE A 81 -3.94 -0.75 -23.95
C PHE A 81 -3.56 -1.12 -25.40
N PRO A 82 -4.24 -0.67 -26.47
CA PRO A 82 -3.83 -0.93 -27.85
C PRO A 82 -2.36 -0.56 -28.13
N ASP A 83 -1.89 0.56 -27.59
CA ASP A 83 -0.52 1.05 -27.80
C ASP A 83 0.56 0.17 -27.10
N ILE A 84 0.23 -0.62 -26.07
CA ILE A 84 1.20 -1.59 -25.48
C ILE A 84 1.46 -2.73 -26.45
N PHE A 85 0.40 -3.25 -27.05
CA PHE A 85 0.44 -4.52 -27.80
C PHE A 85 1.15 -4.39 -29.13
N ASP A 86 1.20 -3.18 -29.69
CA ASP A 86 1.97 -2.88 -30.90
C ASP A 86 3.50 -2.86 -30.68
N LEU A 87 4.00 -3.12 -29.46
CA LEU A 87 5.45 -3.15 -29.12
C LEU A 87 6.22 -1.85 -29.47
N ASP A 88 5.51 -0.76 -29.76
CA ASP A 88 6.09 0.56 -30.02
C ASP A 88 6.66 1.20 -28.73
N PHE A 89 6.49 0.52 -27.59
CA PHE A 89 6.99 0.85 -26.26
C PHE A 89 8.51 1.11 -26.20
N PHE A 90 9.29 0.51 -27.11
CA PHE A 90 10.74 0.70 -27.21
C PHE A 90 11.18 1.46 -28.47
N GLY A 91 10.24 1.95 -29.30
CA GLY A 91 10.55 2.62 -30.57
C GLY A 91 11.19 1.71 -31.62
N PHE A 92 11.07 0.39 -31.49
CA PHE A 92 11.65 -0.57 -32.43
C PHE A 92 10.83 -0.75 -33.72
N GLY A 93 9.56 -0.30 -33.76
CA GLY A 93 8.67 -0.44 -34.91
C GLY A 93 9.02 0.46 -36.10
N HIS A 94 9.81 1.52 -35.89
CA HIS A 94 10.07 2.55 -36.91
C HIS A 94 11.53 2.63 -37.41
N MET A 95 12.30 1.53 -37.32
CA MET A 95 13.69 1.49 -37.82
C MET A 95 13.80 1.24 -39.33
N ASN A 96 12.95 1.86 -40.16
CA ASN A 96 13.11 1.72 -41.61
C ASN A 96 12.68 2.95 -42.42
N SER A 97 13.42 4.05 -42.31
CA SER A 97 13.70 4.92 -43.46
C SER A 97 14.81 5.92 -43.14
N TYR A 98 16.04 5.62 -43.56
CA TYR A 98 17.12 6.61 -43.65
C TYR A 98 17.05 7.29 -45.03
N ASN A 99 16.68 8.58 -45.06
CA ASN A 99 17.33 9.64 -45.87
C ASN A 99 16.44 10.88 -46.05
N ASN A 100 16.50 11.80 -45.07
CA ASN A 100 16.59 13.27 -45.21
C ASN A 100 16.29 13.90 -43.85
N LEU A 101 17.28 14.56 -43.26
CA LEU A 101 17.16 15.20 -41.96
C LEU A 101 16.54 16.60 -42.13
N ASP A 102 15.21 16.67 -42.11
CA ASP A 102 14.47 17.91 -41.83
C ASP A 102 14.16 17.97 -40.32
N PHE A 103 14.74 18.95 -39.61
CA PHE A 103 14.43 19.22 -38.21
C PHE A 103 13.18 20.10 -38.11
N ASN A 104 12.00 19.47 -38.27
CA ASN A 104 10.73 20.07 -37.88
C ASN A 104 10.41 19.59 -36.46
N PHE A 105 10.30 20.51 -35.50
CA PHE A 105 9.91 20.18 -34.13
C PHE A 105 8.38 20.09 -34.07
N ASP A 106 7.86 18.97 -34.54
CA ASP A 106 6.43 18.65 -34.49
C ASP A 106 6.06 18.27 -33.04
N SER A 107 5.08 18.96 -32.47
CA SER A 107 4.58 18.68 -31.11
C SER A 107 3.90 17.32 -30.99
N ASP A 108 3.65 16.66 -32.13
CA ASP A 108 3.03 15.34 -32.24
C ASP A 108 4.02 14.19 -31.95
N SER A 109 5.31 14.49 -31.73
CA SER A 109 6.36 13.49 -31.48
C SER A 109 6.48 13.01 -30.02
N LEU A 110 5.62 13.48 -29.11
CA LEU A 110 5.61 13.09 -27.69
C LEU A 110 4.68 11.91 -27.39
N ASN A 111 4.60 10.91 -28.27
CA ASN A 111 3.81 9.68 -28.00
C ASN A 111 4.37 8.82 -26.86
N PHE A 112 5.64 9.01 -26.48
CA PHE A 112 6.25 8.35 -25.30
C PHE A 112 5.74 8.93 -23.96
N GLY A 113 5.24 10.18 -23.95
CA GLY A 113 4.78 10.86 -22.73
C GLY A 113 3.35 10.48 -22.30
N SER A 114 2.49 10.16 -23.27
CA SER A 114 1.06 9.91 -23.03
C SER A 114 0.80 8.70 -22.14
N TRP A 115 1.67 7.69 -22.18
CA TRP A 115 1.62 6.50 -21.32
C TRP A 115 2.27 6.69 -19.95
N LEU A 116 3.34 7.47 -19.87
CA LEU A 116 4.02 7.76 -18.60
C LEU A 116 3.12 8.55 -17.64
N LEU A 117 2.23 9.39 -18.16
CA LEU A 117 1.30 10.16 -17.34
C LEU A 117 0.35 9.28 -16.51
N PRO A 118 -0.49 8.41 -17.11
CA PRO A 118 -1.43 7.60 -16.34
C PRO A 118 -0.74 6.56 -15.45
N PHE A 119 0.33 5.92 -15.94
CA PHE A 119 1.10 4.94 -15.14
C PHE A 119 1.88 5.62 -14.01
N GLY A 120 2.47 6.78 -14.29
CA GLY A 120 3.18 7.59 -13.32
C GLY A 120 2.23 8.08 -12.23
N ILE A 121 1.08 8.66 -12.57
CA ILE A 121 0.11 9.16 -11.60
C ILE A 121 -0.44 8.01 -10.75
N ALA A 122 -0.93 6.93 -11.36
CA ALA A 122 -1.47 5.78 -10.63
C ALA A 122 -0.40 5.13 -9.73
N GLY A 123 0.81 4.95 -10.25
CA GLY A 123 1.95 4.42 -9.50
C GLY A 123 2.37 5.33 -8.34
N MET A 124 2.40 6.64 -8.53
CA MET A 124 2.70 7.63 -7.48
C MET A 124 1.62 7.64 -6.40
N MET A 125 0.34 7.55 -6.76
CA MET A 125 -0.75 7.46 -5.78
C MET A 125 -0.64 6.18 -4.95
N GLN A 126 -0.37 5.05 -5.61
CA GLN A 126 -0.16 3.77 -4.93
C GLN A 126 1.09 3.79 -4.04
N GLY A 127 2.17 4.42 -4.51
CA GLY A 127 3.38 4.67 -3.72
C GLY A 127 3.11 5.55 -2.50
N GLY A 128 2.28 6.57 -2.64
CA GLY A 128 1.82 7.41 -1.53
C GLY A 128 1.09 6.59 -0.46
N LEU A 129 0.13 5.75 -0.85
CA LEU A 129 -0.53 4.82 0.09
C LEU A 129 0.47 3.87 0.75
N PHE A 130 1.47 3.40 0.01
CA PHE A 130 2.50 2.51 0.54
C PHE A 130 3.36 3.20 1.61
N ILE A 131 3.78 4.44 1.37
CA ILE A 131 4.54 5.25 2.34
C ILE A 131 3.69 5.49 3.59
N VAL A 132 2.42 5.90 3.41
CA VAL A 132 1.47 6.09 4.52
C VAL A 132 1.31 4.82 5.35
N ASN A 133 1.20 3.65 4.70
CA ASN A 133 1.13 2.35 5.38
C ASN A 133 2.38 2.11 6.25
N ILE A 134 3.58 2.31 5.69
CA ILE A 134 4.84 2.11 6.42
C ILE A 134 4.94 3.06 7.61
N VAL A 135 4.75 4.36 7.39
CA VAL A 135 4.94 5.39 8.44
C VAL A 135 4.02 5.11 9.62
N TYR A 136 2.72 4.90 9.38
CA TYR A 136 1.78 4.65 10.48
C TYR A 136 2.02 3.31 11.16
N THR A 137 2.41 2.26 10.43
CA THR A 137 2.73 0.95 11.04
C THR A 137 3.94 1.05 11.97
N ILE A 138 4.98 1.81 11.57
CA ILE A 138 6.15 2.06 12.43
C ILE A 138 5.75 2.88 13.65
N LEU A 139 5.00 3.98 13.47
CA LEU A 139 4.54 4.82 14.57
C LEU A 139 3.68 4.03 15.57
N ALA A 140 2.78 3.18 15.07
CA ALA A 140 1.98 2.30 15.91
C ALA A 140 2.86 1.33 16.69
N THR A 141 3.80 0.66 16.02
CA THR A 141 4.75 -0.26 16.66
C THR A 141 5.51 0.41 17.81
N LEU A 142 6.05 1.62 17.58
CA LEU A 142 6.81 2.37 18.58
C LEU A 142 5.95 2.80 19.77
N ARG A 143 4.81 3.46 19.51
CA ARG A 143 3.92 3.96 20.58
C ARG A 143 3.28 2.83 21.38
N THR A 144 2.92 1.73 20.74
CA THR A 144 2.43 0.54 21.43
C THR A 144 3.53 -0.11 22.27
N ASN A 145 4.79 -0.08 21.81
CA ASN A 145 5.92 -0.55 22.64
C ASN A 145 6.09 0.30 23.90
N GLU A 146 5.80 1.60 23.84
CA GLU A 146 5.77 2.50 25.02
C GLU A 146 4.57 2.24 25.96
N GLY A 147 3.61 1.39 25.55
CA GLY A 147 2.39 1.11 26.31
C GLY A 147 1.25 2.07 26.00
N GLN A 148 1.33 2.85 24.93
CA GLN A 148 0.25 3.74 24.51
C GLN A 148 -0.77 3.00 23.62
N LEU A 149 -2.04 3.37 23.74
CA LEU A 149 -3.08 2.95 22.83
C LEU A 149 -2.97 3.74 21.52
N PHE A 150 -2.57 3.08 20.44
CA PHE A 150 -2.44 3.72 19.14
C PHE A 150 -3.72 3.61 18.33
N GLN A 151 -4.16 4.73 17.74
CA GLN A 151 -5.27 4.76 16.79
C GLN A 151 -4.79 5.26 15.43
N TYR A 152 -5.13 4.53 14.38
CA TYR A 152 -4.79 4.90 13.01
C TYR A 152 -5.78 5.96 12.49
N PRO A 153 -5.33 7.15 12.05
CA PRO A 153 -6.23 8.26 11.73
C PRO A 153 -7.10 8.02 10.49
N ILE A 154 -6.62 7.26 9.51
CA ILE A 154 -7.32 6.98 8.24
C ILE A 154 -7.94 5.57 8.19
N SER A 155 -8.10 4.93 9.35
CA SER A 155 -8.62 3.58 9.45
C SER A 155 -10.15 3.56 9.58
N ILE A 156 -10.79 2.75 8.75
CA ILE A 156 -12.21 2.40 8.84
C ILE A 156 -12.38 1.28 9.87
N LYS A 157 -13.39 1.42 10.74
CA LYS A 157 -13.67 0.46 11.83
C LYS A 157 -14.51 -0.72 11.34
N PHE A 158 -13.86 -1.74 10.77
CA PHE A 158 -14.53 -2.97 10.34
C PHE A 158 -14.85 -3.89 11.52
N ILE A 159 -13.89 -4.05 12.42
CA ILE A 159 -14.00 -4.84 13.65
C ILE A 159 -14.38 -3.90 14.79
N LYS A 160 -15.53 -4.17 15.42
CA LYS A 160 -16.08 -3.42 16.56
C LYS A 160 -15.48 -3.87 17.89
#